data_AF-A0A162J8U0-F1
#
_entry.id   AF-A0A162J8U0-F1
#
_cell.length_a   1.000
_cell.length_b   1.000
_cell.length_c   1.000
_cell.angle_alpha   90.00
_cell.angle_beta   90.00
_cell.angle_gamma   90.00
#
_symmetry.space_group_name_H-M   'P 1'
#
loop_
_entity.id
_entity.type
_entity.pdbx_description
1 polymer ?
#
loop_
_entity_poly.entity_id
_entity_poly.type
_entity_poly.pdbx_seq_one_letter_code
_entity_poly.pdbx_strand_id
1 'polypeptide(L)'
;MYKIQNQSFEELINSISSAIGISIDSSSFDYDILKAFYEYNKLCNSKIEEKLNSLLYENMSGTDLDDFLSFYNIYRIQGNNDDLYEVELLFSSEDSLLLEKDCLLEIDGRIYQTVSNFQIGNSVEKISLQRSNERTIEHQLISKDFKIIIDADKAKISSDKNIFEEIQKLYLISIRRIPNEVETDFEFLSRAKSILQNFGYSNKEKIKNQLLQDKRIKNVHIEDSNGVSYITIYPYDTNKLDEIIINAKHIVNYFKDSNIQLLKPNIVEVNVFGLKEQIDFLANKEEIMNSVIQNLKLVLNTSYMENEEVKIKKEILLNSVKETLSTFSNLEIKKELLGINYNYYFRENYRTPIYNKDVDEVLIIHSYDVVTEGSVL
;
A
#
# COMPACT_ATOMS: atom_id res chain seq x y z
N MET A 1 17.48 2.09 22.32
CA MET A 1 18.41 0.99 22.68
C MET A 1 18.90 1.23 24.09
N TYR A 2 18.67 0.27 24.99
CA TYR A 2 19.13 0.34 26.38
C TYR A 2 20.62 0.04 26.46
N LYS A 3 21.32 0.81 27.30
CA LYS A 3 22.72 0.63 27.62
C LYS A 3 22.92 0.93 29.11
N ILE A 4 23.25 -0.10 29.88
CA ILE A 4 23.63 -0.01 31.27
C ILE A 4 25.04 0.57 31.31
N GLN A 5 25.21 1.69 32.00
CA GLN A 5 26.54 2.25 32.23
C GLN A 5 27.29 1.33 33.19
N ASN A 6 28.36 0.72 32.68
CA ASN A 6 29.32 0.01 33.50
C ASN A 6 30.51 0.94 33.77
N GLN A 7 30.80 1.19 35.04
CA GLN A 7 32.10 1.74 35.45
C GLN A 7 33.22 0.80 35.00
N SER A 8 34.41 1.33 34.74
CA SER A 8 35.57 0.48 34.46
C SER A 8 35.98 -0.34 35.68
N PHE A 9 36.72 -1.43 35.46
CA PHE A 9 37.23 -2.24 36.57
C PHE A 9 38.15 -1.42 37.48
N GLU A 10 38.96 -0.52 36.91
CA GLU A 10 39.83 0.38 37.66
C GLU A 10 39.03 1.40 38.49
N GLU A 11 37.93 1.92 37.95
CA GLU A 11 37.01 2.79 38.71
C GLU A 11 36.35 2.07 39.88
N LEU A 12 35.96 0.80 39.70
CA LEU A 12 35.44 -0.05 40.77
C LEU A 12 36.50 -0.25 41.87
N ILE A 13 37.72 -0.63 41.50
CA ILE A 13 38.83 -0.86 42.44
C ILE A 13 39.18 0.42 43.20
N ASN A 14 39.23 1.57 42.52
CA ASN A 14 39.51 2.86 43.13
C ASN A 14 38.42 3.27 44.12
N SER A 15 37.16 2.99 43.80
CA SER A 15 36.01 3.26 44.67
C SER A 15 36.04 2.39 45.93
N ILE A 16 36.34 1.09 45.78
CA ILE A 16 36.47 0.16 46.91
C ILE A 16 37.68 0.53 47.79
N SER A 17 38.83 0.81 47.17
CA SER A 17 40.05 1.19 47.89
C SER A 17 39.86 2.48 48.69
N SER A 18 39.13 3.45 48.12
CA SER A 18 38.78 4.71 48.77
C SER A 18 37.77 4.53 49.91
N ALA A 19 36.80 3.61 49.77
CA ALA A 19 35.81 3.31 50.79
C ALA A 19 36.40 2.55 52.00
N ILE A 20 37.36 1.65 51.75
CA ILE A 20 37.99 0.82 52.79
C ILE A 20 39.26 1.49 53.36
N GLY A 21 39.84 2.46 52.65
CA GLY A 21 41.06 3.16 53.05
C GLY A 21 42.35 2.34 52.88
N ILE A 22 42.31 1.30 52.04
CA ILE A 22 43.42 0.37 51.80
C ILE A 22 43.63 0.24 50.28
N SER A 23 44.88 0.27 49.82
CA SER A 23 45.23 0.01 48.42
C SER A 23 45.17 -1.49 48.12
N ILE A 24 44.40 -1.87 47.11
CA ILE A 24 44.33 -3.27 46.63
C ILE A 24 45.47 -3.52 45.64
N ASP A 25 46.35 -4.45 45.95
CA ASP A 25 47.47 -4.85 45.09
C ASP A 25 46.96 -5.69 43.90
N SER A 26 47.39 -5.34 42.68
CA SER A 26 47.02 -6.05 41.45
C SER A 26 47.55 -7.48 41.35
N SER A 27 48.50 -7.85 42.21
CA SER A 27 49.03 -9.21 42.34
C SER A 27 48.37 -10.03 43.46
N SER A 28 47.41 -9.45 44.17
CA SER A 28 46.73 -10.11 45.29
C SER A 28 45.60 -11.04 44.84
N PHE A 29 45.36 -12.08 45.65
CA PHE A 29 44.22 -12.97 45.47
C PHE A 29 42.86 -12.22 45.55
N ASP A 30 42.79 -11.17 46.36
CA ASP A 30 41.59 -10.33 46.48
C ASP A 30 41.29 -9.57 45.18
N TYR A 31 42.32 -9.10 44.48
CA TYR A 31 42.18 -8.47 43.17
C TYR A 31 41.62 -9.43 42.12
N ASP A 32 42.09 -10.68 42.10
CA ASP A 32 41.59 -11.72 41.19
C ASP A 32 40.12 -12.07 41.45
N ILE A 33 39.72 -12.15 42.73
CA ILE A 33 38.32 -12.36 43.11
C ILE A 33 37.44 -11.19 42.64
N LEU A 34 37.87 -9.94 42.90
CA LEU A 34 37.12 -8.76 42.50
C LEU A 34 37.00 -8.64 40.97
N LYS A 35 38.04 -9.04 40.24
CA LYS A 35 38.03 -9.10 38.78
C LYS A 35 37.01 -10.12 38.27
N ALA A 36 36.99 -11.32 38.86
CA ALA A 36 36.02 -12.36 38.50
C ALA A 36 34.57 -11.89 38.76
N PHE A 37 34.30 -11.23 39.90
CA PHE A 37 32.98 -10.67 40.19
C PHE A 37 32.60 -9.55 39.22
N TYR A 38 33.54 -8.68 38.86
CA TYR A 38 33.31 -7.61 37.88
C TYR A 38 32.98 -8.18 36.50
N GLU A 39 33.73 -9.17 36.02
CA GLU A 39 33.47 -9.83 34.74
C GLU A 39 32.11 -10.54 34.74
N TYR A 40 31.75 -11.22 35.82
CA TYR A 40 30.43 -11.84 35.98
C TYR A 40 29.30 -10.79 35.98
N ASN A 41 29.48 -9.68 36.70
CA ASN A 41 28.51 -8.59 36.72
C ASN A 41 28.33 -7.98 35.31
N LYS A 42 29.42 -7.76 34.57
CA LYS A 42 29.37 -7.30 33.18
C LYS A 42 28.61 -8.26 32.28
N LEU A 43 28.80 -9.57 32.44
CA LEU A 43 28.04 -10.58 31.71
C LEU A 43 26.54 -10.52 32.06
N CYS A 44 26.19 -10.37 33.33
CA CYS A 44 24.81 -10.20 33.76
C CYS A 44 24.18 -8.93 33.15
N ASN A 45 24.88 -7.80 33.19
CA ASN A 45 24.39 -6.55 32.61
C ASN A 45 24.19 -6.67 31.09
N SER A 46 25.10 -7.35 30.38
CA SER A 46 24.93 -7.63 28.95
C SER A 46 23.68 -8.45 28.67
N LYS A 47 23.39 -9.48 29.47
CA LYS A 47 22.17 -10.30 29.32
C LYS A 47 20.90 -9.50 29.64
N ILE A 48 20.96 -8.61 30.63
CA ILE A 48 19.84 -7.72 30.96
C ILE A 48 19.61 -6.73 29.82
N GLU A 49 20.65 -6.12 29.27
CA GLU A 49 20.56 -5.23 28.10
C GLU A 49 19.96 -5.96 26.89
N GLU A 50 20.41 -7.18 26.60
CA GLU A 50 19.87 -8.01 25.53
C GLU A 50 18.37 -8.24 25.73
N LYS A 51 17.95 -8.62 26.95
CA LYS A 51 16.53 -8.83 27.24
C LYS A 51 15.73 -7.53 27.16
N LEU A 52 16.21 -6.42 27.71
CA LEU A 52 15.54 -5.12 27.63
C LEU A 52 15.42 -4.64 26.18
N ASN A 53 16.45 -4.84 25.36
CA ASN A 53 16.40 -4.49 23.95
C ASN A 53 15.45 -5.40 23.18
N SER A 54 15.32 -6.69 23.51
CA SER A 54 14.32 -7.59 22.88
C SER A 54 12.87 -7.19 23.15
N LEU A 55 12.62 -6.45 24.24
CA LEU A 55 11.28 -5.92 24.59
C LEU A 55 10.93 -4.64 23.82
N LEU A 56 11.87 -4.04 23.10
CA LEU A 56 11.59 -2.88 22.26
C LEU A 56 10.99 -3.36 20.94
N TYR A 57 9.84 -2.79 20.55
CA TYR A 57 9.12 -3.16 19.32
C TYR A 57 10.03 -3.25 18.09
N GLU A 58 10.94 -2.28 17.92
CA GLU A 58 11.86 -2.18 16.78
C GLU A 58 12.91 -3.29 16.71
N ASN A 59 13.12 -4.02 17.82
CA ASN A 59 14.11 -5.07 17.96
C ASN A 59 13.47 -6.45 18.23
N MET A 60 12.14 -6.53 18.33
CA MET A 60 11.45 -7.81 18.45
C MET A 60 11.64 -8.62 17.15
N SER A 61 11.94 -9.90 17.31
CA SER A 61 12.16 -10.83 16.19
C SER A 61 11.65 -12.23 16.54
N GLY A 62 11.42 -13.05 15.50
CA GLY A 62 10.94 -14.42 15.64
C GLY A 62 9.68 -14.53 16.50
N THR A 63 9.70 -15.46 17.46
CA THR A 63 8.55 -15.78 18.31
C THR A 63 8.13 -14.64 19.24
N ASP A 64 9.08 -13.84 19.72
CA ASP A 64 8.75 -12.70 20.61
C ASP A 64 7.91 -11.64 19.86
N LEU A 65 8.21 -11.42 18.56
CA LEU A 65 7.41 -10.55 17.69
C LEU A 65 6.02 -11.14 17.42
N ASP A 66 5.96 -12.45 17.16
CA ASP A 66 4.72 -13.17 16.88
C ASP A 66 3.78 -13.13 18.09
N ASP A 67 4.30 -13.42 19.28
CA ASP A 67 3.54 -13.39 20.53
C ASP A 67 3.02 -11.98 20.82
N PHE A 68 3.87 -10.96 20.67
CA PHE A 68 3.46 -9.56 20.86
C PHE A 68 2.35 -9.13 19.89
N LEU A 69 2.50 -9.42 18.59
CA LEU A 69 1.54 -9.01 17.57
C LEU A 69 0.26 -9.86 17.59
N SER A 70 0.32 -11.10 18.07
CA SER A 70 -0.85 -11.95 18.28
C SER A 70 -1.84 -11.34 19.28
N PHE A 71 -1.37 -10.58 20.27
CA PHE A 71 -2.23 -9.83 21.19
C PHE A 71 -3.13 -8.83 20.45
N TYR A 72 -2.63 -8.24 19.35
CA TYR A 72 -3.38 -7.35 18.47
C TYR A 72 -4.13 -8.09 17.36
N ASN A 73 -4.17 -9.42 17.41
CA ASN A 73 -4.77 -10.30 16.41
C ASN A 73 -4.13 -10.14 15.01
N ILE A 74 -2.82 -9.85 14.96
CA ILE A 74 -2.04 -9.73 13.73
C ILE A 74 -1.10 -10.94 13.64
N TYR A 75 -1.29 -11.79 12.63
CA TYR A 75 -0.47 -12.99 12.39
C TYR A 75 0.31 -12.88 11.10
N ARG A 76 1.43 -13.61 11.00
CA ARG A 76 2.22 -13.70 9.76
C ARG A 76 1.41 -14.25 8.61
N ILE A 77 1.67 -13.70 7.44
CA ILE A 77 1.16 -14.29 6.21
C ILE A 77 2.02 -15.52 5.89
N GLN A 78 1.36 -16.65 5.71
CA GLN A 78 1.99 -17.87 5.20
C GLN A 78 1.79 -17.91 3.69
N GLY A 79 2.87 -18.18 2.96
CA GLY A 79 2.83 -18.46 1.53
C GLY A 79 2.13 -19.78 1.24
N ASN A 80 1.70 -19.96 -0.01
CA ASN A 80 0.87 -21.09 -0.45
C ASN A 80 1.69 -22.31 -0.89
N ASN A 81 2.74 -22.65 -0.14
CA ASN A 81 3.67 -23.74 -0.47
C ASN A 81 3.34 -25.03 0.29
N ASP A 82 2.06 -25.36 0.41
CA ASP A 82 1.60 -26.53 1.17
C ASP A 82 2.21 -27.84 0.62
N ASP A 83 3.09 -28.44 1.42
CA ASP A 83 3.76 -29.73 1.17
C ASP A 83 4.48 -29.83 -0.18
N LEU A 84 5.25 -28.80 -0.54
CA LEU A 84 6.21 -28.83 -1.64
C LEU A 84 7.55 -29.49 -1.24
N TYR A 85 8.09 -30.27 -2.16
CA TYR A 85 9.34 -31.01 -2.03
C TYR A 85 10.23 -30.73 -3.24
N GLU A 86 11.53 -30.62 -3.00
CA GLU A 86 12.54 -30.61 -4.06
C GLU A 86 13.20 -31.99 -4.09
N VAL A 87 13.25 -32.59 -5.27
CA VAL A 87 13.90 -33.88 -5.51
C VAL A 87 15.03 -33.69 -6.51
N GLU A 88 16.19 -34.23 -6.17
CA GLU A 88 17.35 -34.30 -7.05
C GLU A 88 17.39 -35.67 -7.73
N LEU A 89 17.20 -35.70 -9.04
CA LEU A 89 17.21 -36.92 -9.85
C LEU A 89 18.35 -36.89 -10.87
N LEU A 90 18.92 -38.06 -11.14
CA LEU A 90 19.92 -38.26 -12.18
C LEU A 90 19.46 -39.40 -13.09
N PHE A 91 19.42 -39.17 -14.40
CA PHE A 91 19.11 -40.20 -15.37
C PHE A 91 20.37 -40.55 -16.16
N SER A 92 21.03 -41.64 -15.79
CA SER A 92 22.34 -42.03 -16.35
C SER A 92 22.19 -42.70 -17.73
N SER A 93 21.66 -41.95 -18.69
CA SER A 93 21.48 -42.33 -20.10
C SER A 93 21.91 -41.18 -21.00
N GLU A 94 22.20 -41.48 -22.27
CA GLU A 94 22.40 -40.43 -23.30
C GLU A 94 21.09 -39.73 -23.65
N ASP A 95 19.96 -40.41 -23.42
CA ASP A 95 18.62 -39.89 -23.54
C ASP A 95 18.15 -39.22 -22.25
N SER A 96 17.05 -38.46 -22.33
CA SER A 96 16.42 -37.83 -21.18
C SER A 96 15.07 -38.47 -20.85
N LEU A 97 14.77 -38.54 -19.55
CA LEU A 97 13.46 -38.90 -19.04
C LEU A 97 12.61 -37.64 -18.93
N LEU A 98 11.48 -37.63 -19.63
CA LEU A 98 10.48 -36.57 -19.61
C LEU A 98 9.37 -36.97 -18.65
N LEU A 99 9.13 -36.15 -17.63
CA LEU A 99 7.99 -36.27 -16.73
C LEU A 99 7.02 -35.14 -17.06
N GLU A 100 5.80 -35.50 -17.45
CA GLU A 100 4.76 -34.49 -17.67
C GLU A 100 4.27 -33.92 -16.32
N LYS A 101 3.63 -32.76 -16.37
CA LYS A 101 2.91 -32.19 -15.24
C LYS A 101 1.87 -33.18 -14.74
N ASP A 102 1.68 -33.22 -13.42
CA ASP A 102 0.75 -34.12 -12.75
C ASP A 102 1.14 -35.61 -12.85
N CYS A 103 2.40 -35.90 -13.16
CA CYS A 103 2.98 -37.24 -13.10
C CYS A 103 3.19 -37.64 -11.63
N LEU A 104 2.81 -38.87 -11.29
CA LEU A 104 2.92 -39.38 -9.92
C LEU A 104 4.23 -40.10 -9.71
N LEU A 105 4.87 -39.83 -8.58
CA LEU A 105 6.09 -40.47 -8.14
C LEU A 105 5.92 -40.99 -6.73
N GLU A 106 6.15 -42.28 -6.50
CA GLU A 106 6.29 -42.85 -5.17
C GLU A 106 7.77 -42.86 -4.77
N ILE A 107 8.10 -42.18 -3.68
CA ILE A 107 9.45 -42.15 -3.10
C ILE A 107 9.31 -42.47 -1.61
N ASP A 108 10.03 -43.48 -1.13
CA ASP A 108 10.00 -43.95 0.27
C ASP A 108 8.58 -44.19 0.82
N GLY A 109 7.70 -44.79 -0.01
CA GLY A 109 6.32 -45.14 0.34
C GLY A 109 5.35 -43.96 0.42
N ARG A 110 5.72 -42.80 -0.12
CA ARG A 110 4.87 -41.61 -0.21
C ARG A 110 4.70 -41.18 -1.66
N ILE A 111 3.49 -40.77 -2.02
CA ILE A 111 3.17 -40.34 -3.38
C ILE A 111 3.28 -38.82 -3.49
N TYR A 112 3.94 -38.41 -4.55
CA TYR A 112 4.21 -37.04 -4.93
C TYR A 112 3.73 -36.81 -6.36
N GLN A 113 3.50 -35.55 -6.72
CA GLN A 113 3.00 -35.13 -8.02
C GLN A 113 3.90 -34.02 -8.59
N THR A 114 4.27 -34.10 -9.85
CA THR A 114 5.05 -33.04 -10.52
C THR A 114 4.22 -31.77 -10.70
N VAL A 115 4.79 -30.62 -10.34
CA VAL A 115 4.11 -29.32 -10.46
C VAL A 115 4.18 -28.73 -11.89
N SER A 116 5.13 -29.22 -12.70
CA SER A 116 5.38 -28.82 -14.08
C SER A 116 6.00 -29.97 -14.88
N ASN A 117 6.16 -29.77 -16.19
CA ASN A 117 6.93 -30.70 -17.02
C ASN A 117 8.43 -30.61 -16.64
N PHE A 118 9.10 -31.75 -16.52
CA PHE A 118 10.53 -31.84 -16.23
C PHE A 118 11.23 -32.75 -17.23
N GLN A 119 12.49 -32.42 -17.50
CA GLN A 119 13.39 -33.24 -18.31
C GLN A 119 14.61 -33.58 -17.47
N ILE A 120 14.86 -34.87 -17.26
CA ILE A 120 15.96 -35.38 -16.43
C ILE A 120 16.96 -36.03 -17.37
N GLY A 121 18.16 -35.49 -17.43
CA GLY A 121 19.26 -36.00 -18.26
C GLY A 121 20.37 -36.64 -17.44
N ASN A 122 21.56 -36.70 -18.05
CA ASN A 122 22.78 -37.24 -17.45
C ASN A 122 23.45 -36.28 -16.43
N SER A 123 22.78 -35.20 -16.06
CA SER A 123 23.12 -34.28 -14.96
C SER A 123 22.13 -34.43 -13.81
N VAL A 124 22.56 -34.05 -12.60
CA VAL A 124 21.64 -33.97 -11.46
C VAL A 124 20.68 -32.81 -11.69
N GLU A 125 19.40 -33.13 -11.83
CA GLU A 125 18.32 -32.17 -12.06
C GLU A 125 17.45 -32.03 -10.82
N LYS A 126 17.04 -30.79 -10.54
CA LYS A 126 16.15 -30.44 -9.43
C LYS A 126 14.73 -30.32 -9.93
N ILE A 127 13.86 -31.17 -9.42
CA ILE A 127 12.43 -31.14 -9.74
C ILE A 127 11.63 -30.75 -8.51
N SER A 128 10.58 -29.98 -8.73
CA SER A 128 9.62 -29.61 -7.68
C SER A 128 8.43 -30.56 -7.73
N LEU A 129 8.10 -31.11 -6.57
CA LEU A 129 7.00 -32.03 -6.37
C LEU A 129 6.06 -31.50 -5.29
N GLN A 130 4.78 -31.84 -5.39
CA GLN A 130 3.79 -31.63 -4.34
C GLN A 130 3.36 -32.98 -3.77
N ARG A 131 3.14 -33.06 -2.46
CA ARG A 131 2.59 -34.29 -1.88
C ARG A 131 1.17 -34.57 -2.38
N SER A 132 0.92 -35.80 -2.82
CA SER A 132 -0.41 -36.23 -3.26
C SER A 132 -1.11 -37.07 -2.17
N ASN A 133 -2.43 -37.02 -2.16
CA ASN A 133 -3.28 -37.87 -1.33
C ASN A 133 -3.66 -39.19 -2.02
N GLU A 134 -3.18 -39.40 -3.24
CA GLU A 134 -3.36 -40.67 -3.93
C GLU A 134 -2.72 -41.83 -3.16
N ARG A 135 -3.29 -43.03 -3.36
CA ARG A 135 -2.92 -44.22 -2.59
C ARG A 135 -2.04 -45.19 -3.35
N THR A 136 -2.11 -45.19 -4.69
CA THR A 136 -1.42 -46.15 -5.56
C THR A 136 -1.22 -45.58 -6.95
N ILE A 137 -0.11 -45.92 -7.60
CA ILE A 137 0.12 -45.71 -9.04
C ILE A 137 -0.32 -46.98 -9.77
N GLU A 138 -1.24 -46.89 -10.74
CA GLU A 138 -1.79 -48.05 -11.45
C GLU A 138 -0.80 -48.65 -12.46
N HIS A 139 -0.17 -47.80 -13.29
CA HIS A 139 0.84 -48.22 -14.28
C HIS A 139 2.23 -47.81 -13.81
N GLN A 140 3.02 -48.78 -13.36
CA GLN A 140 4.25 -48.51 -12.64
C GLN A 140 5.51 -48.71 -13.49
N LEU A 141 6.37 -47.69 -13.51
CA LEU A 141 7.77 -47.80 -13.91
C LEU A 141 8.63 -47.79 -12.65
N ILE A 142 9.37 -48.86 -12.42
CA ILE A 142 10.13 -49.05 -11.17
C ILE A 142 11.62 -48.85 -11.45
N SER A 143 12.24 -47.89 -10.78
CA SER A 143 13.69 -47.68 -10.88
C SER A 143 14.48 -48.85 -10.28
N LYS A 144 15.74 -49.01 -10.69
CA LYS A 144 16.59 -50.16 -10.35
C LYS A 144 16.76 -50.44 -8.86
N ASP A 145 16.69 -49.39 -8.04
CA ASP A 145 16.85 -49.49 -6.59
C ASP A 145 15.52 -49.60 -5.84
N PHE A 146 14.38 -49.71 -6.55
CA PHE A 146 13.02 -49.64 -5.99
C PHE A 146 12.73 -48.36 -5.17
N LYS A 147 13.58 -47.34 -5.32
CA LYS A 147 13.49 -46.07 -4.58
C LYS A 147 12.49 -45.10 -5.21
N ILE A 148 12.17 -45.29 -6.48
CA ILE A 148 11.23 -44.45 -7.21
C ILE A 148 10.31 -45.35 -8.03
N ILE A 149 9.00 -45.19 -7.85
CA ILE A 149 7.97 -45.74 -8.74
C ILE A 149 7.31 -44.57 -9.45
N ILE A 150 7.22 -44.61 -10.78
CA ILE A 150 6.69 -43.51 -11.60
C ILE A 150 5.47 -43.99 -12.36
N ASP A 151 4.49 -43.09 -12.51
CA ASP A 151 3.35 -43.27 -13.40
C ASP A 151 3.80 -43.34 -14.87
N ALA A 152 3.65 -44.53 -15.46
CA ALA A 152 4.04 -44.83 -16.83
C ALA A 152 3.25 -43.99 -17.85
N ASP A 153 2.01 -43.60 -17.53
CA ASP A 153 1.14 -42.88 -18.46
C ASP A 153 1.62 -41.45 -18.73
N LYS A 154 2.45 -40.90 -17.83
CA LYS A 154 2.96 -39.53 -17.87
C LYS A 154 4.48 -39.43 -17.88
N ALA A 155 5.15 -40.52 -18.25
CA ALA A 155 6.60 -40.59 -18.37
C ALA A 155 7.01 -41.05 -19.78
N LYS A 156 8.00 -40.40 -20.38
CA LYS A 156 8.50 -40.71 -21.73
C LYS A 156 10.02 -40.61 -21.80
N ILE A 157 10.65 -41.39 -22.67
CA ILE A 157 12.07 -41.18 -23.04
C ILE A 157 12.10 -40.25 -24.26
N SER A 158 13.12 -39.39 -24.36
CA SER A 158 13.26 -38.45 -25.49
C SER A 158 13.50 -39.13 -26.85
N SER A 159 13.80 -40.42 -26.87
CA SER A 159 13.94 -41.26 -28.06
C SER A 159 12.94 -42.41 -28.06
N ASP A 160 12.80 -43.11 -29.19
CA ASP A 160 11.86 -44.24 -29.37
C ASP A 160 12.25 -45.53 -28.60
N LYS A 161 13.10 -45.42 -27.58
CA LYS A 161 13.52 -46.55 -26.75
C LYS A 161 12.43 -46.96 -25.77
N ASN A 162 12.45 -48.24 -25.39
CA ASN A 162 11.52 -48.79 -24.41
C ASN A 162 11.76 -48.20 -23.01
N ILE A 163 10.79 -47.43 -22.51
CA ILE A 163 10.89 -46.78 -21.20
C ILE A 163 11.03 -47.77 -20.03
N PHE A 164 10.45 -48.97 -20.13
CA PHE A 164 10.55 -50.00 -19.08
C PHE A 164 11.99 -50.49 -18.86
N GLU A 165 12.80 -50.49 -19.92
CA GLU A 165 14.22 -50.87 -19.86
C GLU A 165 15.09 -49.69 -19.42
N GLU A 166 14.78 -48.49 -19.93
CA GLU A 166 15.56 -47.29 -19.67
C GLU A 166 15.37 -46.72 -18.26
N ILE A 167 14.20 -46.91 -17.62
CA ILE A 167 13.92 -46.41 -16.26
C ILE A 167 14.89 -46.96 -15.20
N GLN A 168 15.55 -48.09 -15.48
CA GLN A 168 16.57 -48.69 -14.62
C GLN A 168 17.82 -47.80 -14.44
N LYS A 169 17.97 -46.74 -15.24
CA LYS A 169 19.07 -45.77 -15.18
C LYS A 169 18.74 -44.53 -14.35
N LEU A 170 17.55 -44.46 -13.75
CA LEU A 170 17.12 -43.36 -12.89
C LEU A 170 17.61 -43.54 -11.45
N TYR A 171 18.28 -42.52 -10.92
CA TYR A 171 18.80 -42.47 -9.56
C TYR A 171 18.18 -41.31 -8.77
N LEU A 172 17.76 -41.62 -7.53
CA LEU A 172 17.41 -40.63 -6.52
C LEU A 172 18.68 -40.17 -5.80
N ILE A 173 18.99 -38.88 -5.85
CA ILE A 173 20.12 -38.29 -5.10
C ILE A 173 19.65 -37.81 -3.74
N SER A 174 18.61 -36.98 -3.70
CA SER A 174 18.04 -36.46 -2.46
C SER A 174 16.59 -36.04 -2.63
N ILE A 175 15.86 -36.01 -1.50
CA ILE A 175 14.53 -35.41 -1.39
C ILE A 175 14.52 -34.53 -0.15
N ARG A 176 14.08 -33.28 -0.29
CA ARG A 176 13.93 -32.35 0.84
C ARG A 176 12.61 -31.61 0.76
N ARG A 177 11.99 -31.36 1.91
CA ARG A 177 10.82 -30.49 2.00
C ARG A 177 11.27 -29.05 1.81
N ILE A 178 10.59 -28.32 0.94
CA ILE A 178 10.80 -26.87 0.80
C ILE A 178 10.12 -26.23 2.02
N PRO A 179 10.81 -25.41 2.82
CA PRO A 179 10.17 -24.68 3.91
C PRO A 179 9.04 -23.81 3.35
N ASN A 180 7.90 -23.78 4.04
CA ASN A 180 6.84 -22.84 3.68
C ASN A 180 7.41 -21.42 3.67
N GLU A 181 7.10 -20.66 2.64
CA GLU A 181 7.39 -19.24 2.65
C GLU A 181 6.59 -18.61 3.79
N VAL A 182 7.27 -17.91 4.68
CA VAL A 182 6.66 -17.16 5.77
C VAL A 182 7.17 -15.74 5.66
N GLU A 183 6.27 -14.79 5.83
CA GLU A 183 6.59 -13.36 5.90
C GLU A 183 7.79 -13.13 6.84
N THR A 184 8.79 -12.40 6.37
CA THR A 184 10.01 -12.11 7.16
C THR A 184 9.69 -11.19 8.33
N ASP A 185 10.54 -11.16 9.38
CA ASP A 185 10.34 -10.28 10.55
C ASP A 185 10.20 -8.81 10.15
N PHE A 186 11.00 -8.38 9.17
CA PHE A 186 10.97 -7.01 8.67
C PHE A 186 9.64 -6.66 7.98
N GLU A 187 9.17 -7.53 7.08
CA GLU A 187 7.90 -7.36 6.39
C GLU A 187 6.73 -7.37 7.37
N PHE A 188 6.74 -8.33 8.31
CA PHE A 188 5.72 -8.50 9.32
C PHE A 188 5.61 -7.27 10.23
N LEU A 189 6.75 -6.77 10.73
CA LEU A 189 6.82 -5.59 11.57
C LEU A 189 6.37 -4.32 10.83
N SER A 190 6.74 -4.18 9.55
CA SER A 190 6.32 -3.07 8.69
C SER A 190 4.81 -3.05 8.48
N ARG A 191 4.23 -4.21 8.14
CA ARG A 191 2.78 -4.38 7.98
C ARG A 191 2.03 -4.12 9.28
N ALA A 192 2.50 -4.70 10.38
CA ALA A 192 1.90 -4.50 11.69
C ALA A 192 1.94 -3.03 12.12
N LYS A 193 3.07 -2.33 11.86
CA LYS A 193 3.19 -0.89 12.10
C LYS A 193 2.16 -0.10 11.30
N SER A 194 1.96 -0.43 10.02
CA SER A 194 0.94 0.21 9.18
C SER A 194 -0.48 -0.03 9.72
N ILE A 195 -0.79 -1.27 10.11
CA ILE A 195 -2.10 -1.64 10.70
C ILE A 195 -2.34 -0.87 12.00
N LEU A 196 -1.38 -0.88 12.92
CA LEU A 196 -1.48 -0.20 14.22
C LEU A 196 -1.58 1.32 14.06
N GLN A 197 -0.83 1.91 13.11
CA GLN A 197 -0.96 3.32 12.76
C GLN A 197 -2.36 3.64 12.21
N ASN A 198 -2.91 2.77 11.36
CA ASN A 198 -4.28 2.91 10.87
C ASN A 198 -5.32 2.88 12.01
N PHE A 199 -5.12 2.05 13.04
CA PHE A 199 -5.97 2.04 14.23
C PHE A 199 -5.77 3.26 15.14
N GLY A 200 -4.58 3.85 15.16
CA GLY A 200 -4.23 5.03 15.97
C GLY A 200 -4.76 6.38 15.46
N TYR A 201 -5.26 6.46 14.22
CA TYR A 201 -5.91 7.69 13.74
C TYR A 201 -7.22 7.96 14.47
N SER A 202 -7.49 9.24 14.73
CA SER A 202 -8.82 9.68 15.17
C SER A 202 -9.86 9.23 14.14
N ASN A 203 -11.10 8.95 14.59
CA ASN A 203 -12.16 8.54 13.67
C ASN A 203 -12.42 9.58 12.58
N LYS A 204 -12.17 10.87 12.86
CA LYS A 204 -12.20 11.96 11.87
C LYS A 204 -11.15 11.79 10.76
N GLU A 205 -9.91 11.48 11.13
CA GLU A 205 -8.83 11.24 10.15
C GLU A 205 -9.05 9.94 9.36
N LYS A 206 -9.58 8.88 10.01
CA LYS A 206 -10.00 7.66 9.31
C LYS A 206 -11.07 7.94 8.26
N ILE A 207 -12.09 8.72 8.61
CA ILE A 207 -13.14 9.16 7.69
C ILE A 207 -12.53 9.96 6.54
N LYS A 208 -11.68 10.95 6.84
CA LYS A 208 -11.00 11.78 5.82
C LYS A 208 -10.23 10.93 4.82
N ASN A 209 -9.37 10.03 5.31
CA ASN A 209 -8.54 9.18 4.48
C ASN A 209 -9.38 8.23 3.63
N GLN A 210 -10.45 7.65 4.20
CA GLN A 210 -11.33 6.76 3.45
C GLN A 210 -12.14 7.50 2.38
N LEU A 211 -12.59 8.73 2.65
CA LEU A 211 -13.26 9.58 1.66
C LEU A 211 -12.31 9.95 0.52
N LEU A 212 -11.05 10.31 0.81
CA LEU A 212 -10.06 10.68 -0.20
C LEU A 212 -9.64 9.51 -1.12
N GLN A 213 -10.03 8.26 -0.82
CA GLN A 213 -9.87 7.14 -1.76
C GLN A 213 -10.83 7.21 -2.96
N ASP A 214 -11.96 7.94 -2.84
CA ASP A 214 -12.86 8.18 -3.97
C ASP A 214 -12.23 9.22 -4.91
N LYS A 215 -11.81 8.78 -6.09
CA LYS A 215 -11.15 9.61 -7.12
C LYS A 215 -11.98 10.82 -7.58
N ARG A 216 -13.29 10.85 -7.30
CA ARG A 216 -14.18 11.97 -7.63
C ARG A 216 -14.05 13.13 -6.64
N ILE A 217 -13.50 12.88 -5.46
CA ILE A 217 -13.30 13.86 -4.39
C ILE A 217 -11.95 14.55 -4.57
N LYS A 218 -11.98 15.88 -4.70
CA LYS A 218 -10.80 16.74 -4.77
C LYS A 218 -10.20 16.97 -3.39
N ASN A 219 -11.04 17.23 -2.40
CA ASN A 219 -10.60 17.50 -1.03
C ASN A 219 -11.71 17.22 0.00
N VAL A 220 -11.32 17.09 1.27
CA VAL A 220 -12.22 16.99 2.41
C VAL A 220 -11.74 17.95 3.49
N HIS A 221 -12.61 18.86 3.91
CA HIS A 221 -12.37 19.77 5.02
C HIS A 221 -13.13 19.32 6.25
N ILE A 222 -12.50 19.43 7.42
CA ILE A 222 -13.10 19.08 8.71
C ILE A 222 -13.02 20.30 9.61
N GLU A 223 -14.17 20.76 10.08
CA GLU A 223 -14.30 21.87 11.01
C GLU A 223 -15.01 21.39 12.28
N ASP A 224 -14.49 21.77 13.45
CA ASP A 224 -15.12 21.46 14.73
C ASP A 224 -15.77 22.72 15.31
N SER A 225 -17.08 22.69 15.51
CA SER A 225 -17.82 23.82 16.08
C SER A 225 -18.95 23.34 17.00
N ASN A 226 -19.02 23.93 18.19
CA ASN A 226 -20.04 23.62 19.22
C ASN A 226 -20.19 22.13 19.54
N GLY A 227 -19.09 21.37 19.52
CA GLY A 227 -19.11 19.92 19.80
C GLY A 227 -19.66 19.07 18.66
N VAL A 228 -19.87 19.64 17.46
CA VAL A 228 -20.21 18.95 16.23
C VAL A 228 -19.05 19.07 15.25
N SER A 229 -18.67 17.96 14.63
CA SER A 229 -17.67 17.94 13.56
C SER A 229 -18.37 17.99 12.21
N TYR A 230 -18.11 19.04 11.46
CA TYR A 230 -18.63 19.23 10.12
C TYR A 230 -17.59 18.77 9.11
N ILE A 231 -17.97 17.81 8.28
CA ILE A 231 -17.13 17.29 7.20
C ILE A 231 -17.71 17.79 5.88
N THR A 232 -16.97 18.66 5.20
CA THR A 232 -17.36 19.21 3.90
C THR A 232 -16.56 18.53 2.79
N ILE A 233 -17.26 17.98 1.79
CA ILE A 233 -16.65 17.27 0.66
C ILE A 233 -16.59 18.19 -0.57
N TYR A 234 -15.42 18.29 -1.18
CA TYR A 234 -15.18 19.08 -2.38
C TYR A 234 -14.99 18.13 -3.57
N PRO A 235 -15.93 18.06 -4.52
CA PRO A 235 -15.80 17.20 -5.69
C PRO A 235 -14.97 17.86 -6.80
N TYR A 236 -14.47 17.07 -7.75
CA TYR A 236 -13.95 17.59 -9.03
C TYR A 236 -15.07 18.01 -9.99
N ASP A 237 -16.24 17.37 -9.89
CA ASP A 237 -17.41 17.62 -10.73
C ASP A 237 -18.63 17.80 -9.83
N THR A 238 -19.17 19.02 -9.81
CA THR A 238 -20.31 19.42 -9.00
C THR A 238 -21.58 18.66 -9.35
N ASN A 239 -21.72 18.16 -10.59
CA ASN A 239 -22.89 17.39 -11.03
C ASN A 239 -23.01 16.04 -10.32
N LYS A 240 -21.90 15.48 -9.84
CA LYS A 240 -21.86 14.18 -9.13
C LYS A 240 -21.94 14.31 -7.61
N LEU A 241 -22.09 15.54 -7.10
CA LEU A 241 -22.00 15.82 -5.68
C LEU A 241 -23.03 15.04 -4.86
N ASP A 242 -24.27 14.91 -5.33
CA ASP A 242 -25.30 14.16 -4.60
C ASP A 242 -24.96 12.67 -4.46
N GLU A 243 -24.44 12.05 -5.53
CA GLU A 243 -24.00 10.66 -5.52
C GLU A 243 -22.79 10.45 -4.59
N ILE A 244 -21.83 11.38 -4.64
CA ILE A 244 -20.65 11.38 -3.76
C ILE A 244 -21.08 11.48 -2.29
N ILE A 245 -22.02 12.39 -1.98
CA ILE A 245 -22.52 12.60 -0.62
C ILE A 245 -23.24 11.36 -0.09
N ILE A 246 -24.03 10.68 -0.92
CA ILE A 246 -24.70 9.42 -0.52
C ILE A 246 -23.66 8.37 -0.13
N ASN A 247 -22.65 8.14 -0.98
CA ASN A 247 -21.59 7.17 -0.72
C ASN A 247 -20.77 7.55 0.52
N ALA A 248 -20.39 8.81 0.65
CA ALA A 248 -19.67 9.33 1.79
C ALA A 248 -20.44 9.16 3.11
N LYS A 249 -21.78 9.24 3.08
CA LYS A 249 -22.63 9.03 4.25
C LYS A 249 -22.45 7.64 4.85
N HIS A 250 -22.27 6.61 4.01
CA HIS A 250 -21.99 5.25 4.48
C HIS A 250 -20.64 5.16 5.20
N ILE A 251 -19.60 5.79 4.63
CA ILE A 251 -18.25 5.83 5.22
C ILE A 251 -18.28 6.56 6.57
N VAL A 252 -18.90 7.74 6.62
CA VAL A 252 -19.04 8.52 7.87
C VAL A 252 -19.77 7.70 8.92
N ASN A 253 -20.92 7.10 8.59
CA ASN A 253 -21.69 6.31 9.55
C ASN A 253 -20.94 5.10 10.10
N TYR A 254 -20.08 4.46 9.30
CA TYR A 254 -19.27 3.32 9.75
C TYR A 254 -18.26 3.70 10.83
N PHE A 255 -17.61 4.85 10.69
CA PHE A 255 -16.55 5.30 11.62
C PHE A 255 -17.05 6.29 12.69
N LYS A 256 -18.30 6.76 12.62
CA LYS A 256 -18.84 7.79 13.50
C LYS A 256 -18.91 7.30 14.95
N ASP A 257 -18.14 7.95 15.81
CA ASP A 257 -18.12 7.79 17.27
C ASP A 257 -18.68 9.01 18.03
N SER A 258 -18.91 10.10 17.31
CA SER A 258 -19.19 11.44 17.83
C SER A 258 -20.25 12.14 16.96
N ASN A 259 -20.67 13.36 17.31
CA ASN A 259 -21.62 14.13 16.50
C ASN A 259 -20.95 14.67 15.23
N ILE A 260 -20.85 13.83 14.21
CA ILE A 260 -20.35 14.18 12.88
C ILE A 260 -21.52 14.47 11.94
N GLN A 261 -21.45 15.59 11.22
CA GLN A 261 -22.36 15.96 10.14
C GLN A 261 -21.61 16.10 8.82
N LEU A 262 -22.11 15.42 7.80
CA LEU A 262 -21.62 15.55 6.44
C LEU A 262 -22.34 16.72 5.75
N LEU A 263 -21.58 17.68 5.25
CA LEU A 263 -22.08 18.87 4.58
C LEU A 263 -21.69 18.87 3.10
N LYS A 264 -22.56 19.49 2.29
CA LYS A 264 -22.19 19.88 0.94
C LYS A 264 -21.36 21.18 0.98
N PRO A 265 -20.52 21.46 -0.02
CA PRO A 265 -19.77 22.72 -0.09
C PRO A 265 -20.67 23.87 -0.53
N ASN A 266 -20.25 25.11 -0.33
CA ASN A 266 -20.87 26.22 -1.07
C ASN A 266 -20.34 26.21 -2.51
N ILE A 267 -21.07 26.81 -3.45
CA ILE A 267 -20.69 26.84 -4.86
C ILE A 267 -20.63 28.28 -5.36
N VAL A 268 -19.51 28.64 -5.96
CA VAL A 268 -19.31 29.85 -6.74
C VAL A 268 -19.26 29.46 -8.21
N GLU A 269 -20.32 29.77 -8.94
CA GLU A 269 -20.44 29.44 -10.36
C GLU A 269 -20.13 30.68 -11.19
N VAL A 270 -19.12 30.60 -12.06
CA VAL A 270 -18.64 31.72 -12.88
C VAL A 270 -19.27 31.66 -14.25
N ASN A 271 -20.02 32.70 -14.64
CA ASN A 271 -20.66 32.79 -15.95
C ASN A 271 -20.03 33.87 -16.82
N VAL A 272 -20.09 33.67 -18.13
CA VAL A 272 -19.78 34.70 -19.13
C VAL A 272 -21.09 35.26 -19.62
N PHE A 273 -21.26 36.58 -19.59
CA PHE A 273 -22.46 37.20 -20.15
C PHE A 273 -22.14 38.01 -21.41
N GLY A 274 -23.16 38.19 -22.24
CA GLY A 274 -23.12 39.01 -23.45
C GLY A 274 -22.55 38.28 -24.66
N LEU A 275 -22.03 37.07 -24.50
CA LEU A 275 -21.54 36.26 -25.61
C LEU A 275 -22.69 35.58 -26.35
N LYS A 276 -23.66 35.00 -25.63
CA LYS A 276 -24.74 34.21 -26.23
C LYS A 276 -25.54 35.03 -27.24
N GLU A 277 -25.95 36.23 -26.87
CA GLU A 277 -26.70 37.16 -27.74
C GLU A 277 -25.93 37.50 -29.03
N GLN A 278 -24.60 37.50 -28.97
CA GLN A 278 -23.73 37.83 -30.12
C GLN A 278 -23.48 36.64 -31.04
N ILE A 279 -23.75 35.40 -30.61
CA ILE A 279 -23.49 34.19 -31.41
C ILE A 279 -24.75 33.35 -31.66
N ASP A 280 -25.93 33.75 -31.17
CA ASP A 280 -27.13 32.93 -31.20
C ASP A 280 -27.62 32.58 -32.63
N PHE A 281 -27.24 33.43 -33.60
CA PHE A 281 -27.52 33.25 -35.03
C PHE A 281 -26.52 32.34 -35.76
N LEU A 282 -25.41 31.95 -35.11
CA LEU A 282 -24.38 31.09 -35.70
C LEU A 282 -24.76 29.61 -35.56
N ALA A 283 -24.50 28.84 -36.61
CA ALA A 283 -24.78 27.39 -36.63
C ALA A 283 -23.88 26.60 -35.65
N ASN A 284 -22.67 27.08 -35.38
CA ASN A 284 -21.70 26.46 -34.47
C ASN A 284 -21.72 27.03 -33.03
N LYS A 285 -22.80 27.72 -32.64
CA LYS A 285 -22.89 28.39 -31.33
C LYS A 285 -22.64 27.48 -30.13
N GLU A 286 -23.16 26.25 -30.17
CA GLU A 286 -22.97 25.29 -29.07
C GLU A 286 -21.51 24.88 -28.92
N GLU A 287 -20.79 24.69 -30.03
CA GLU A 287 -19.37 24.36 -30.03
C GLU A 287 -18.54 25.51 -29.43
N ILE A 288 -18.86 26.76 -29.79
CA ILE A 288 -18.21 27.96 -29.25
C ILE A 288 -18.47 28.07 -27.74
N MET A 289 -19.73 27.95 -27.32
CA MET A 289 -20.10 28.01 -25.89
C MET A 289 -19.38 26.93 -25.08
N ASN A 290 -19.37 25.69 -25.57
CA ASN A 290 -18.70 24.58 -24.91
C ASN A 290 -17.18 24.80 -24.82
N SER A 291 -16.56 25.33 -25.87
CA SER A 291 -15.12 25.63 -25.88
C SER A 291 -14.76 26.70 -24.85
N VAL A 292 -15.59 27.74 -24.72
CA VAL A 292 -15.43 28.78 -23.70
C VAL A 292 -15.57 28.21 -22.29
N ILE A 293 -16.58 27.37 -22.05
CA ILE A 293 -16.80 26.71 -20.76
C ILE A 293 -15.60 25.82 -20.38
N GLN A 294 -15.07 25.05 -21.33
CA GLN A 294 -13.89 24.19 -21.09
C GLN A 294 -12.64 25.00 -20.76
N ASN A 295 -12.40 26.12 -21.44
CA ASN A 295 -11.23 26.95 -21.15
C ASN A 295 -11.36 27.67 -19.80
N LEU A 296 -12.55 28.15 -19.45
CA LEU A 296 -12.81 28.71 -18.12
C LEU A 296 -12.56 27.67 -17.02
N LYS A 297 -13.04 26.44 -17.21
CA LYS A 297 -12.79 25.33 -16.29
C LYS A 297 -11.29 25.11 -16.06
N LEU A 298 -10.46 25.21 -17.10
CA LEU A 298 -9.00 25.08 -16.99
C LEU A 298 -8.40 26.22 -16.15
N VAL A 299 -8.82 27.47 -16.37
CA VAL A 299 -8.34 28.63 -15.59
C VAL A 299 -8.75 28.52 -14.12
N LEU A 300 -10.00 28.16 -13.86
CA LEU A 300 -10.53 28.01 -12.51
C LEU A 300 -9.82 26.88 -11.74
N ASN A 301 -9.45 25.79 -12.42
CA ASN A 301 -8.72 24.68 -11.79
C ASN A 301 -7.22 24.94 -11.56
N THR A 302 -6.61 25.84 -12.33
CA THR A 302 -5.18 26.19 -12.22
C THR A 302 -4.91 27.36 -11.28
N SER A 303 -5.96 28.00 -10.75
CA SER A 303 -5.84 29.11 -9.81
C SER A 303 -5.28 28.65 -8.46
N TYR A 304 -4.25 29.35 -7.97
CA TYR A 304 -3.54 29.01 -6.73
C TYR A 304 -4.17 29.69 -5.51
N MET A 305 -4.14 29.01 -4.35
CA MET A 305 -4.62 29.55 -3.07
C MET A 305 -3.55 30.40 -2.39
N GLU A 306 -3.89 31.64 -2.04
CA GLU A 306 -3.08 32.50 -1.18
C GLU A 306 -3.90 32.91 0.06
N ASN A 307 -3.41 32.59 1.26
CA ASN A 307 -4.06 32.99 2.53
C ASN A 307 -5.54 32.57 2.63
N GLU A 308 -5.84 31.29 2.40
CA GLU A 308 -7.20 30.72 2.44
C GLU A 308 -8.21 31.30 1.44
N GLU A 309 -7.73 32.09 0.47
CA GLU A 309 -8.55 32.64 -0.62
C GLU A 309 -7.91 32.35 -1.98
N VAL A 310 -8.74 32.19 -3.00
CA VAL A 310 -8.30 32.25 -4.40
C VAL A 310 -8.74 33.60 -4.96
N LYS A 311 -7.80 34.36 -5.50
CA LYS A 311 -8.04 35.69 -6.09
C LYS A 311 -7.78 35.62 -7.59
N ILE A 312 -8.85 35.71 -8.38
CA ILE A 312 -8.77 35.65 -9.83
C ILE A 312 -9.10 37.02 -10.40
N LYS A 313 -8.14 37.66 -11.08
CA LYS A 313 -8.39 38.93 -11.76
C LYS A 313 -9.39 38.73 -12.91
N LYS A 314 -10.36 39.64 -13.02
CA LYS A 314 -11.35 39.65 -14.10
C LYS A 314 -10.70 39.59 -15.48
N GLU A 315 -9.60 40.32 -15.66
CA GLU A 315 -8.86 40.35 -16.92
C GLU A 315 -8.36 38.96 -17.36
N ILE A 316 -7.94 38.11 -16.42
CA ILE A 316 -7.47 36.74 -16.72
C ILE A 316 -8.63 35.92 -17.29
N LEU A 317 -9.81 35.98 -16.65
CA LEU A 317 -11.01 35.29 -17.11
C LEU A 317 -11.46 35.80 -18.49
N LEU A 318 -11.50 37.13 -18.67
CA LEU A 318 -11.86 37.73 -19.96
C LEU A 318 -10.86 37.41 -21.07
N ASN A 319 -9.56 37.36 -20.77
CA ASN A 319 -8.54 37.01 -21.75
C ASN A 319 -8.66 35.55 -22.18
N SER A 320 -8.92 34.63 -21.25
CA SER A 320 -9.21 33.22 -21.58
C SER A 320 -10.40 33.08 -22.53
N VAL A 321 -11.50 33.82 -22.28
CA VAL A 321 -12.63 33.86 -23.22
C VAL A 321 -12.21 34.41 -24.58
N LYS A 322 -11.50 35.55 -24.62
CA LYS A 322 -11.05 36.18 -25.88
C LYS A 322 -10.10 35.28 -26.70
N GLU A 323 -9.18 34.59 -26.05
CA GLU A 323 -8.27 33.64 -26.68
C GLU A 323 -9.04 32.48 -27.30
N THR A 324 -10.01 31.92 -26.57
CA THR A 324 -10.89 30.86 -27.09
C THR A 324 -11.66 31.33 -28.32
N LEU A 325 -12.19 32.55 -28.31
CA LEU A 325 -12.93 33.08 -29.46
C LEU A 325 -12.02 33.30 -30.67
N SER A 326 -10.74 33.61 -30.46
CA SER A 326 -9.78 33.85 -31.55
C SER A 326 -9.42 32.60 -32.35
N THR A 327 -9.68 31.39 -31.83
CA THR A 327 -9.44 30.14 -32.56
C THR A 327 -10.50 29.84 -33.62
N PHE A 328 -11.64 30.53 -33.56
CA PHE A 328 -12.70 30.42 -34.56
C PHE A 328 -12.54 31.53 -35.61
N SER A 329 -12.36 31.14 -36.87
CA SER A 329 -12.24 32.08 -37.98
C SER A 329 -13.57 32.83 -38.21
N ASN A 330 -13.49 34.13 -38.48
CA ASN A 330 -14.61 35.03 -38.83
C ASN A 330 -15.63 35.34 -37.71
N LEU A 331 -15.28 35.24 -36.43
CA LEU A 331 -16.11 35.75 -35.33
C LEU A 331 -15.83 37.23 -35.03
N GLU A 332 -16.75 38.11 -35.42
CA GLU A 332 -16.76 39.51 -35.00
C GLU A 332 -17.57 39.68 -33.71
N ILE A 333 -16.89 39.60 -32.57
CA ILE A 333 -17.51 39.82 -31.25
C ILE A 333 -17.10 41.19 -30.70
N LYS A 334 -18.08 41.95 -30.22
CA LYS A 334 -17.86 43.20 -29.49
C LYS A 334 -17.33 42.87 -28.09
N LYS A 335 -16.00 42.90 -27.95
CA LYS A 335 -15.29 42.56 -26.71
C LYS A 335 -15.68 43.41 -25.50
N GLU A 336 -16.19 44.62 -25.74
CA GLU A 336 -16.69 45.55 -24.70
C GLU A 336 -17.99 45.07 -24.04
N LEU A 337 -18.75 44.22 -24.73
CA LEU A 337 -20.01 43.67 -24.22
C LEU A 337 -19.82 42.35 -23.48
N LEU A 338 -18.59 41.81 -23.43
CA LEU A 338 -18.27 40.61 -22.68
C LEU A 338 -18.00 40.98 -21.23
N GLY A 339 -18.68 40.29 -20.32
CA GLY A 339 -18.39 40.38 -18.90
C GLY A 339 -18.44 39.04 -18.20
N ILE A 340 -18.00 39.06 -16.95
CA ILE A 340 -17.98 37.92 -16.06
C ILE A 340 -18.83 38.27 -14.86
N ASN A 341 -19.81 37.42 -14.57
CA ASN A 341 -20.54 37.46 -13.31
C ASN A 341 -20.37 36.12 -12.59
N TYR A 342 -20.76 36.07 -11.33
CA TYR A 342 -20.79 34.84 -10.58
C TYR A 342 -22.06 34.71 -9.77
N ASN A 343 -22.54 33.47 -9.68
CA ASN A 343 -23.62 33.04 -8.83
C ASN A 343 -23.04 32.40 -7.58
N TYR A 344 -23.53 32.80 -6.40
CA TYR A 344 -23.20 32.14 -5.15
C TYR A 344 -24.37 31.28 -4.68
N TYR A 345 -24.12 29.99 -4.47
CA TYR A 345 -25.08 29.06 -3.92
C TYR A 345 -24.64 28.56 -2.56
N PHE A 346 -25.56 28.59 -1.60
CA PHE A 346 -25.34 27.98 -0.30
C PHE A 346 -25.52 26.47 -0.38
N ARG A 347 -24.72 25.74 0.40
CA ARG A 347 -24.76 24.28 0.55
C ARG A 347 -26.14 23.64 0.76
N GLU A 348 -27.13 24.40 1.22
CA GLU A 348 -28.50 23.91 1.45
C GLU A 348 -29.40 23.96 0.20
N ASN A 349 -29.12 24.84 -0.76
CA ASN A 349 -29.95 25.01 -1.96
C ASN A 349 -29.12 25.48 -3.16
N TYR A 350 -28.96 24.59 -4.15
CA TYR A 350 -28.31 24.91 -5.44
C TYR A 350 -29.30 25.22 -6.56
N ARG A 351 -30.62 25.23 -6.31
CA ARG A 351 -31.61 25.56 -7.34
C ARG A 351 -31.69 27.06 -7.62
N THR A 352 -31.29 27.87 -6.65
CA THR A 352 -31.42 29.33 -6.70
C THR A 352 -30.19 29.94 -6.03
N PRO A 353 -29.46 30.84 -6.72
CA PRO A 353 -28.33 31.51 -6.10
C PRO A 353 -28.83 32.49 -5.03
N ILE A 354 -28.07 32.65 -3.94
CA ILE A 354 -28.35 33.67 -2.93
C ILE A 354 -28.18 35.05 -3.56
N TYR A 355 -27.11 35.21 -4.34
CA TYR A 355 -26.85 36.44 -5.06
C TYR A 355 -26.11 36.14 -6.37
N ASN A 356 -26.34 37.04 -7.33
CA ASN A 356 -25.59 37.17 -8.57
C ASN A 356 -24.87 38.53 -8.52
N LYS A 357 -23.58 38.53 -8.79
CA LYS A 357 -22.76 39.76 -8.83
C LYS A 357 -21.84 39.75 -10.02
N ASP A 358 -21.64 40.92 -10.61
CA ASP A 358 -20.57 41.13 -11.57
C ASP A 358 -19.22 41.06 -10.85
N VAL A 359 -18.21 40.54 -11.55
CA VAL A 359 -16.83 40.64 -11.09
C VAL A 359 -16.34 42.04 -11.46
N ASP A 360 -16.02 42.87 -10.46
CA ASP A 360 -15.52 44.23 -10.69
C ASP A 360 -14.08 44.22 -11.20
N GLU A 361 -13.12 43.88 -10.33
CA GLU A 361 -11.69 43.74 -10.67
C GLU A 361 -11.16 42.34 -10.34
N VAL A 362 -11.57 41.77 -9.21
CA VAL A 362 -11.08 40.49 -8.69
C VAL A 362 -12.25 39.67 -8.17
N LEU A 363 -12.31 38.41 -8.59
CA LEU A 363 -13.16 37.39 -7.99
C LEU A 363 -12.41 36.80 -6.78
N ILE A 364 -13.01 36.90 -5.60
CA ILE A 364 -12.49 36.31 -4.36
C ILE A 364 -13.33 35.08 -4.05
N ILE A 365 -12.65 33.94 -3.89
CA ILE A 365 -13.26 32.65 -3.58
C ILE A 365 -12.65 32.20 -2.27
N HIS A 366 -13.47 31.96 -1.26
CA HIS A 366 -12.95 31.48 0.02
C HIS A 366 -12.63 30.00 -0.05
N SER A 367 -11.69 29.54 0.79
CA SER A 367 -11.23 28.15 0.86
C SER A 367 -12.34 27.13 1.15
N TYR A 368 -13.47 27.59 1.70
CA TYR A 368 -14.65 26.78 1.98
C TYR A 368 -15.68 26.73 0.85
N ASP A 369 -15.43 27.42 -0.27
CA ASP A 369 -16.30 27.43 -1.45
C ASP A 369 -15.69 26.59 -2.59
N VAL A 370 -16.53 25.90 -3.36
CA VAL A 370 -16.15 25.26 -4.63
C VAL A 370 -16.39 26.24 -5.75
N VAL A 371 -15.34 26.57 -6.51
CA VAL A 371 -15.51 27.29 -7.78
C VAL A 371 -15.79 26.31 -8.92
N THR A 372 -16.73 26.66 -9.78
CA THR A 372 -17.09 25.89 -10.97
C THR A 372 -17.38 26.83 -12.14
N GLU A 373 -17.19 26.31 -13.35
CA GLU A 373 -17.73 26.95 -14.55
C GLU A 373 -19.26 26.91 -14.53
N GLY A 374 -19.87 28.01 -14.97
CA GLY A 374 -21.30 28.15 -15.17
C GLY A 374 -21.68 28.18 -16.65
N SER A 375 -22.65 29.00 -16.98
CA SER A 375 -23.19 29.13 -18.33
C SER A 375 -22.57 30.27 -19.12
N VAL A 376 -22.67 30.17 -20.45
CA VAL A 376 -22.51 31.33 -21.35
C VAL A 376 -23.90 31.92 -21.57
N LEU A 377 -24.12 33.12 -21.03
CA LEU A 377 -25.37 33.85 -20.96
C LEU A 377 -25.50 34.95 -22.01
#